data_AF-A0A0M9GBM5-F1
#
_entry.id   AF-A0A0M9GBM5-F1
#
_cell.length_a   1.000
_cell.length_b   1.000
_cell.length_c   1.000
_cell.angle_alpha   90.00
_cell.angle_beta   90.00
_cell.angle_gamma   90.00
#
_symmetry.space_group_name_H-M   'P 1'
#
loop_
_entity.id
_entity.type
_entity.pdbx_description
1 polymer ?
#
loop_
_entity_poly.entity_id
_entity_poly.type
_entity_poly.pdbx_seq_one_letter_code
_entity_poly.pdbx_strand_id
1 'polypeptide(L)'
;MKMFVGALAAGLLLSLVPLASNADWAKTPLRDEMRAIESLMYSQESSPILGQGPKLTLSVFDKNDGFPAVMLSIETGVVDGCPEQGLQTCDLQARFDNGEVRGLSFATRDGKRLTPTNSGAFSGAVIASKILYIELPIGGSIAQYRYELRGLEAKYIAEPSISFMGFELGGSYPEQKPNMEASGGEDGHTCYSGKNIQNVFSGVSVSKVTLCFYNDVFYQAFIVPGSKQAYAVGFSYLSKKFGKVDPDGVYPSWPADTGKLIRKNVRSASYLSVGKNKYDDAFIITDEALSLRVPKSQ
;
A
#
# COMPACT_ATOMS: atom_id res chain seq x y z
N MET A 1 -79.93 11.93 10.00
CA MET A 1 -79.84 11.90 8.52
C MET A 1 -78.46 12.42 8.12
N LYS A 2 -77.69 11.61 7.36
CA LYS A 2 -76.30 11.80 6.85
C LYS A 2 -75.18 11.71 7.92
N MET A 3 -74.42 10.60 8.06
CA MET A 3 -73.30 10.04 7.26
C MET A 3 -72.09 10.96 7.06
N PHE A 4 -70.90 10.51 7.49
CA PHE A 4 -69.56 10.46 6.83
C PHE A 4 -68.51 10.12 7.91
N VAL A 5 -68.02 8.87 8.03
CA VAL A 5 -66.84 8.25 7.37
C VAL A 5 -65.50 8.98 7.64
N GLY A 6 -64.72 8.38 8.55
CA GLY A 6 -63.32 7.95 8.40
C GLY A 6 -62.22 8.92 7.94
N ALA A 7 -61.16 9.03 8.74
CA ALA A 7 -59.77 9.00 8.26
C ALA A 7 -58.80 8.66 9.42
N LEU A 8 -58.12 7.51 9.30
CA LEU A 8 -56.92 7.19 10.07
C LEU A 8 -55.82 8.21 9.73
N ALA A 9 -55.26 8.88 10.74
CA ALA A 9 -54.01 9.62 10.59
C ALA A 9 -52.83 8.70 10.93
N ALA A 10 -52.33 7.97 9.93
CA ALA A 10 -51.01 7.34 9.98
C ALA A 10 -49.98 8.35 9.46
N GLY A 11 -49.32 9.07 10.36
CA GLY A 11 -48.28 10.05 10.06
C GLY A 11 -46.88 9.43 10.17
N LEU A 12 -46.18 9.40 9.04
CA LEU A 12 -44.88 8.79 8.76
C LEU A 12 -43.81 8.98 9.85
N LEU A 13 -43.24 7.84 10.29
CA LEU A 13 -41.86 7.76 10.77
C LEU A 13 -40.91 8.01 9.58
N LEU A 14 -40.35 9.21 9.50
CA LEU A 14 -39.20 9.52 8.64
C LEU A 14 -37.98 8.77 9.20
N SER A 15 -37.78 7.54 8.71
CA SER A 15 -36.51 6.83 8.84
C SER A 15 -35.44 7.62 8.07
N LEU A 16 -34.63 8.39 8.81
CA LEU A 16 -33.34 8.89 8.38
C LEU A 16 -32.43 7.70 8.10
N VAL A 17 -32.55 7.12 6.91
CA VAL A 17 -31.50 6.25 6.37
C VAL A 17 -30.31 7.17 6.08
N PRO A 18 -29.12 6.95 6.68
CA PRO A 18 -27.95 7.68 6.26
C PRO A 18 -27.72 7.30 4.80
N LEU A 19 -27.90 8.26 3.90
CA LEU A 19 -27.44 8.16 2.53
C LEU A 19 -25.92 8.03 2.59
N ALA A 20 -25.43 6.79 2.66
CA ALA A 20 -24.08 6.46 2.28
C ALA A 20 -23.99 6.76 0.78
N SER A 21 -23.67 8.01 0.42
CA SER A 21 -23.28 8.31 -0.94
C SER A 21 -21.96 7.58 -1.15
N ASN A 22 -21.99 6.42 -1.81
CA ASN A 22 -20.78 5.89 -2.42
C ASN A 22 -20.33 6.99 -3.39
N ALA A 23 -19.24 7.68 -3.06
CA ALA A 23 -18.67 8.67 -3.95
C ALA A 23 -18.13 7.90 -5.16
N ASP A 24 -18.93 7.79 -6.21
CA ASP A 24 -18.60 7.02 -7.40
C ASP A 24 -17.37 7.62 -8.08
N TRP A 25 -16.46 6.75 -8.52
CA TRP A 25 -15.29 7.15 -9.27
C TRP A 25 -15.70 7.74 -10.61
N ALA A 26 -15.29 8.98 -10.89
CA ALA A 26 -15.41 9.55 -12.23
C ALA A 26 -14.43 8.85 -13.16
N LYS A 27 -14.94 8.19 -14.20
CA LYS A 27 -14.17 7.45 -15.20
C LYS A 27 -14.03 8.29 -16.46
N THR A 28 -12.80 8.52 -16.92
CA THR A 28 -12.51 9.28 -18.13
C THR A 28 -11.55 8.49 -19.02
N PRO A 29 -11.93 8.14 -20.27
CA PRO A 29 -11.00 7.55 -21.21
C PRO A 29 -9.97 8.59 -21.65
N LEU A 30 -8.71 8.17 -21.69
CA LEU A 30 -7.57 8.94 -22.17
C LEU A 30 -6.97 8.21 -23.37
N ARG A 31 -7.01 8.88 -24.53
CA ARG A 31 -6.52 8.33 -25.78
C ARG A 31 -5.21 9.00 -26.19
N ASP A 32 -4.15 8.22 -26.32
CA ASP A 32 -2.91 8.63 -26.98
C ASP A 32 -3.07 8.43 -28.49
N GLU A 33 -3.50 9.49 -29.18
CA GLU A 33 -3.76 9.44 -30.64
C GLU A 33 -2.52 9.06 -31.46
N MET A 34 -1.32 9.38 -30.98
CA MET A 34 -0.09 9.07 -31.72
C MET A 34 0.27 7.58 -31.67
N ARG A 35 -0.12 6.90 -30.60
CA ARG A 35 0.21 5.48 -30.38
C ARG A 35 -1.02 4.56 -30.44
N ALA A 36 -2.20 5.14 -30.64
CA ALA A 36 -3.49 4.46 -30.58
C ALA A 36 -3.66 3.63 -29.30
N ILE A 37 -3.16 4.15 -28.17
CA ILE A 37 -3.28 3.49 -26.86
C ILE A 37 -4.39 4.17 -26.09
N GLU A 38 -5.32 3.37 -25.55
CA GLU A 38 -6.33 3.83 -24.62
C GLU A 38 -5.92 3.50 -23.19
N SER A 39 -6.15 4.46 -22.30
CA SER A 39 -5.98 4.34 -20.86
C SER A 39 -7.20 4.91 -20.16
N LEU A 40 -7.41 4.56 -18.90
CA LEU A 40 -8.50 5.06 -18.09
C LEU A 40 -7.95 5.90 -16.96
N MET A 41 -8.55 7.07 -16.75
CA MET A 41 -8.37 7.85 -15.54
C MET A 41 -9.59 7.68 -14.66
N TYR A 42 -9.38 7.20 -13.44
CA TYR A 42 -10.36 7.23 -12.37
C TYR A 42 -10.04 8.42 -11.49
N SER A 43 -11.04 9.22 -11.13
CA SER A 43 -10.83 10.35 -10.22
C SER A 43 -11.92 10.45 -9.17
N GLN A 44 -11.51 10.86 -7.98
CA GLN A 44 -12.38 11.20 -6.87
C GLN A 44 -11.89 12.52 -6.27
N GLU A 45 -12.80 13.45 -6.07
CA GLU A 45 -12.52 14.74 -5.46
C GLU A 45 -12.97 14.71 -3.99
N SER A 46 -12.15 15.27 -3.10
CA SER A 46 -12.45 15.35 -1.67
C SER A 46 -12.26 16.77 -1.17
N SER A 47 -13.17 17.22 -0.31
CA SER A 47 -13.01 18.46 0.46
C SER A 47 -12.40 18.14 1.82
N PRO A 48 -11.77 19.13 2.50
CA PRO A 48 -11.28 18.92 3.86
C PRO A 48 -12.37 18.38 4.79
N ILE A 49 -12.05 17.35 5.59
CA ILE A 49 -12.98 16.74 6.55
C ILE A 49 -13.43 17.78 7.59
N LEU A 50 -12.51 18.65 7.99
CA LEU A 50 -12.74 19.73 8.94
C LEU A 50 -12.26 21.06 8.32
N GLY A 51 -13.05 22.11 8.50
CA GLY A 51 -12.71 23.47 8.11
C GLY A 51 -13.02 23.81 6.65
N GLN A 52 -12.33 24.84 6.14
CA GLN A 52 -12.40 25.32 4.77
C GLN A 52 -11.02 25.16 4.14
N GLY A 53 -10.97 24.84 2.85
CA GLY A 53 -9.71 24.67 2.15
C GLY A 53 -9.91 24.20 0.72
N PRO A 54 -8.83 24.13 -0.07
CA PRO A 54 -8.92 23.68 -1.45
C PRO A 54 -9.30 22.20 -1.51
N LYS A 55 -9.96 21.82 -2.60
CA LYS A 55 -10.25 20.43 -2.87
C LYS A 55 -8.99 19.69 -3.30
N LEU A 56 -8.93 18.41 -2.94
CA LEU A 56 -7.88 17.50 -3.33
C LEU A 56 -8.48 16.41 -4.20
N THR A 57 -7.94 16.25 -5.40
CA THR A 57 -8.35 15.21 -6.35
C THR A 57 -7.35 14.07 -6.31
N LEU A 58 -7.84 12.87 -6.02
CA LEU A 58 -7.11 11.62 -6.20
C LEU A 58 -7.39 11.10 -7.61
N SER A 59 -6.35 10.93 -8.41
CA SER A 59 -6.42 10.37 -9.76
C SER A 59 -5.63 9.07 -9.85
N VAL A 60 -6.25 8.04 -10.41
CA VAL A 60 -5.63 6.75 -10.74
C VAL A 60 -5.60 6.62 -12.25
N PHE A 61 -4.40 6.54 -12.83
CA PHE A 61 -4.19 6.34 -14.25
C PHE A 61 -3.88 4.88 -14.51
N ASP A 62 -4.79 4.17 -15.16
CA ASP A 62 -4.66 2.78 -15.53
C ASP A 62 -4.43 2.64 -17.05
N LYS A 63 -3.29 2.07 -17.42
CA LYS A 63 -2.94 1.78 -18.81
C LYS A 63 -3.26 0.34 -19.21
N ASN A 64 -3.92 -0.41 -18.33
CA ASN A 64 -4.14 -1.85 -18.44
C ASN A 64 -2.83 -2.66 -18.55
N ASP A 65 -1.72 -2.12 -18.04
CA ASP A 65 -0.41 -2.78 -17.98
C ASP A 65 -0.15 -3.41 -16.61
N GLY A 66 -1.08 -3.27 -15.66
CA GLY A 66 -0.95 -3.76 -14.29
C GLY A 66 -0.10 -2.89 -13.37
N PHE A 67 0.31 -1.70 -13.82
CA PHE A 67 1.09 -0.76 -13.00
C PHE A 67 0.42 0.62 -12.99
N PRO A 68 -0.77 0.75 -12.38
CA PRO A 68 -1.49 2.01 -12.34
C PRO A 68 -0.68 3.06 -11.56
N ALA A 69 -0.77 4.30 -12.01
CA ALA A 69 -0.13 5.44 -11.35
C ALA A 69 -1.16 6.24 -10.56
N VAL A 70 -0.78 6.72 -9.37
CA VAL A 70 -1.61 7.59 -8.55
C VAL A 70 -1.03 9.01 -8.54
N MET A 71 -1.90 10.00 -8.60
CA MET A 71 -1.54 11.41 -8.44
C MET A 71 -2.56 12.09 -7.53
N LEU A 72 -2.08 12.96 -6.65
CA LEU A 72 -2.90 13.92 -5.93
C LEU A 72 -2.76 15.29 -6.61
N SER A 73 -3.87 15.99 -6.80
CA SER A 73 -3.90 17.32 -7.41
C SER A 73 -4.72 18.29 -6.57
N ILE A 74 -4.16 19.47 -6.32
CA ILE A 74 -4.82 20.55 -5.60
C ILE A 74 -5.30 21.58 -6.62
N GLU A 75 -6.59 21.93 -6.55
CA GLU A 75 -7.21 22.87 -7.48
C GLU A 75 -6.64 24.29 -7.32
N THR A 76 -6.52 24.76 -6.07
CA THR A 76 -6.04 26.10 -5.72
C THR A 76 -5.06 26.07 -4.55
N GLY A 77 -4.04 26.94 -4.57
CA GLY A 77 -2.96 26.93 -3.59
C GLY A 77 -1.82 25.98 -3.95
N VAL A 78 -0.91 25.77 -3.00
CA VAL A 78 0.23 24.83 -3.03
C VAL A 78 0.38 24.22 -1.64
N VAL A 79 0.91 23.00 -1.55
CA VAL A 79 1.26 22.43 -0.25
C VAL A 79 2.42 23.23 0.35
N ASP A 80 2.27 23.63 1.61
CA ASP A 80 3.28 24.42 2.31
C ASP A 80 4.56 23.59 2.49
N GLY A 81 5.71 24.19 2.17
CA GLY A 81 6.99 23.50 2.22
C GLY A 81 7.27 22.58 1.03
N CYS A 82 6.43 22.62 -0.02
CA CYS A 82 6.55 21.75 -1.20
C CYS A 82 6.87 22.53 -2.49
N PRO A 83 7.87 22.10 -3.28
CA PRO A 83 8.85 21.07 -2.94
C PRO A 83 9.77 21.53 -1.80
N GLU A 84 10.34 20.57 -1.07
CA GLU A 84 11.35 20.86 -0.05
C GLU A 84 12.55 21.58 -0.70
N GLN A 85 13.18 22.52 0.03
CA GLN A 85 14.24 23.34 -0.52
C GLN A 85 15.41 22.48 -1.04
N GLY A 86 15.71 22.60 -2.33
CA GLY A 86 16.77 21.84 -2.99
C GLY A 86 16.38 20.41 -3.40
N LEU A 87 15.13 20.00 -3.15
CA LEU A 87 14.60 18.68 -3.50
C LEU A 87 13.43 18.80 -4.50
N GLN A 88 13.03 17.67 -5.08
CA GLN A 88 11.85 17.55 -5.95
C GLN A 88 10.75 16.72 -5.27
N THR A 89 10.77 16.70 -3.94
CA THR A 89 9.91 15.86 -3.11
C THR A 89 9.28 16.64 -1.98
N CYS A 90 8.25 16.05 -1.40
CA CYS A 90 7.65 16.45 -0.15
C CYS A 90 7.07 15.23 0.57
N ASP A 91 7.11 15.24 1.89
CA ASP A 91 6.48 14.20 2.70
C ASP A 91 5.07 14.59 3.14
N LEU A 92 4.11 13.70 2.90
CA LEU A 92 2.72 13.84 3.34
C LEU A 92 2.34 12.68 4.26
N GLN A 93 1.40 12.90 5.16
CA GLN A 93 0.88 11.82 5.99
C GLN A 93 -0.26 11.12 5.26
N ALA A 94 -0.24 9.80 5.26
CA ALA A 94 -1.29 8.97 4.68
C ALA A 94 -1.66 7.83 5.63
N ARG A 95 -2.93 7.44 5.59
CA ARG A 95 -3.43 6.26 6.30
C ARG A 95 -4.42 5.49 5.43
N PHE A 96 -4.15 4.21 5.21
CA PHE A 96 -5.04 3.30 4.50
C PHE A 96 -5.86 2.49 5.51
N ASP A 97 -7.17 2.41 5.30
CA ASP A 97 -8.10 1.70 6.19
C ASP A 97 -7.88 2.07 7.68
N ASN A 98 -7.68 1.07 8.54
CA ASN A 98 -7.32 1.15 9.95
C ASN A 98 -5.80 1.00 10.18
N GLY A 99 -4.98 1.09 9.13
CA GLY A 99 -3.52 1.01 9.23
C GLY A 99 -2.89 2.18 9.98
N GLU A 100 -1.57 2.13 10.17
CA GLU A 100 -0.81 3.21 10.79
C GLU A 100 -0.79 4.48 9.90
N VAL A 101 -0.77 5.66 10.52
CA VAL A 101 -0.44 6.92 9.82
C VAL A 101 1.04 6.92 9.48
N ARG A 102 1.38 7.04 8.20
CA ARG A 102 2.77 7.03 7.71
C ARG A 102 3.10 8.29 6.92
N GLY A 103 4.30 8.81 7.15
CA GLY A 103 4.91 9.79 6.27
C GLY A 103 5.35 9.13 4.98
N LEU A 104 4.80 9.55 3.85
CA LEU A 104 5.10 9.04 2.52
C LEU A 104 5.62 10.18 1.65
N SER A 105 6.67 9.88 0.88
CA SER A 105 7.29 10.87 0.01
C SER A 105 6.59 10.95 -1.35
N PHE A 106 6.37 12.18 -1.82
CA PHE A 106 5.73 12.49 -3.09
C PHE A 106 6.65 13.38 -3.93
N ALA A 107 6.85 13.02 -5.19
CA ALA A 107 7.49 13.87 -6.17
C ALA A 107 6.57 15.03 -6.57
N THR A 108 7.12 16.24 -6.60
CA THR A 108 6.42 17.42 -7.08
C THR A 108 7.40 18.46 -7.62
N ARG A 109 6.92 19.30 -8.55
CA ARG A 109 7.67 20.46 -9.06
C ARG A 109 7.06 21.79 -8.63
N ASP A 110 5.77 21.79 -8.35
CA ASP A 110 4.97 23.00 -8.14
C ASP A 110 4.20 22.99 -6.81
N GLY A 111 4.32 21.91 -6.02
CA GLY A 111 3.55 21.74 -4.79
C GLY A 111 2.05 21.55 -5.02
N LYS A 112 1.59 21.35 -6.26
CA LYS A 112 0.16 21.19 -6.61
C LYS A 112 -0.15 19.78 -7.09
N ARG A 113 0.77 19.19 -7.86
CA ARG A 113 0.68 17.83 -8.36
C ARG A 113 1.70 16.97 -7.64
N LEU A 114 1.21 15.97 -6.92
CA LEU A 114 1.99 15.16 -6.01
C LEU A 114 1.87 13.70 -6.47
N THR A 115 2.98 13.09 -6.84
CA THR A 115 3.04 11.69 -7.28
C THR A 115 3.84 10.88 -6.26
N PRO A 116 3.31 9.81 -5.66
CA PRO A 116 4.06 9.01 -4.68
C PRO A 116 5.37 8.52 -5.29
N THR A 117 6.49 8.70 -4.58
CA THR A 117 7.81 8.22 -5.05
C THR A 117 7.86 6.70 -5.08
N ASN A 118 7.21 6.02 -4.11
CA ASN A 118 6.93 4.59 -4.20
C ASN A 118 5.55 4.34 -4.82
N SER A 119 5.40 4.68 -6.09
CA SER A 119 4.12 4.60 -6.82
C SER A 119 3.56 3.18 -6.85
N GLY A 120 4.39 2.13 -6.94
CA GLY A 120 3.91 0.75 -6.95
C GLY A 120 3.17 0.40 -5.67
N ALA A 121 3.84 0.56 -4.53
CA ALA A 121 3.26 0.29 -3.21
C ALA A 121 2.02 1.14 -2.94
N PHE A 122 2.09 2.44 -3.24
CA PHE A 122 0.96 3.35 -3.00
C PHE A 122 -0.26 2.98 -3.85
N SER A 123 -0.09 2.76 -5.14
CA SER A 123 -1.19 2.35 -6.04
C SER A 123 -1.78 1.00 -5.61
N GLY A 124 -0.93 0.02 -5.25
CA GLY A 124 -1.40 -1.27 -4.74
C GLY A 124 -2.22 -1.11 -3.46
N ALA A 125 -1.80 -0.24 -2.54
CA ALA A 125 -2.54 0.04 -1.32
C ALA A 125 -3.88 0.73 -1.60
N VAL A 126 -3.92 1.70 -2.53
CA VAL A 126 -5.17 2.34 -2.99
C VAL A 126 -6.16 1.31 -3.54
N ILE A 127 -5.70 0.38 -4.38
CA ILE A 127 -6.58 -0.63 -4.99
C ILE A 127 -7.05 -1.67 -3.97
N ALA A 128 -6.21 -2.03 -2.99
CA ALA A 128 -6.52 -3.05 -2.01
C ALA A 128 -7.34 -2.56 -0.80
N SER A 129 -7.45 -1.23 -0.62
CA SER A 129 -8.08 -0.62 0.56
C SER A 129 -9.51 -0.17 0.30
N LYS A 130 -10.25 0.09 1.38
CA LYS A 130 -11.61 0.64 1.34
C LYS A 130 -11.59 2.15 1.51
N ILE A 131 -10.69 2.68 2.33
CA ILE A 131 -10.60 4.11 2.66
C ILE A 131 -9.15 4.56 2.62
N LEU A 132 -8.91 5.79 2.14
CA LEU A 132 -7.64 6.49 2.28
C LEU A 132 -7.88 7.84 2.97
N TYR A 133 -7.02 8.16 3.94
CA TYR A 133 -6.87 9.49 4.51
C TYR A 133 -5.54 10.09 4.08
N ILE A 134 -5.55 11.36 3.70
CA ILE A 134 -4.36 12.15 3.42
C ILE A 134 -4.37 13.39 4.29
N GLU A 135 -3.25 13.71 4.92
CA GLU A 135 -3.04 15.00 5.56
C GLU A 135 -1.94 15.76 4.84
N LEU A 136 -2.20 17.03 4.55
CA LEU A 136 -1.23 17.92 3.92
C LEU A 136 -1.28 19.31 4.57
N PRO A 137 -0.11 19.96 4.74
CA PRO A 137 -0.05 21.34 5.19
C PRO A 137 -0.37 22.28 4.00
N ILE A 138 -1.39 23.13 4.14
CA ILE A 138 -1.77 24.11 3.12
C ILE A 138 -2.35 25.38 3.73
N GLY A 139 -1.88 26.53 3.26
CA GLY A 139 -2.37 27.83 3.71
C GLY A 139 -2.10 28.11 5.19
N GLY A 140 -1.03 27.56 5.75
CA GLY A 140 -0.64 27.69 7.15
C GLY A 140 -1.39 26.78 8.11
N SER A 141 -2.13 25.79 7.61
CA SER A 141 -2.90 24.82 8.42
C SER A 141 -2.74 23.39 7.90
N ILE A 142 -3.10 22.38 8.70
CA ILE A 142 -3.12 20.98 8.24
C ILE A 142 -4.56 20.64 7.83
N ALA A 143 -4.75 20.30 6.56
CA ALA A 143 -6.02 19.83 6.03
C ALA A 143 -6.00 18.30 5.91
N GLN A 144 -7.08 17.66 6.36
CA GLN A 144 -7.29 16.21 6.25
C GLN A 144 -8.33 15.91 5.18
N TYR A 145 -8.07 14.93 4.33
CA TYR A 145 -8.94 14.51 3.24
C TYR A 145 -9.27 13.03 3.39
N ARG A 146 -10.46 12.64 2.94
CA ARG A 146 -10.94 11.25 2.98
C ARG A 146 -11.44 10.82 1.60
N TYR A 147 -11.01 9.64 1.18
CA TYR A 147 -11.39 9.00 -0.07
C TYR A 147 -12.07 7.65 0.19
N GLU A 148 -13.16 7.39 -0.52
CA GLU A 148 -13.83 6.09 -0.56
C GLU A 148 -13.29 5.32 -1.77
N LEU A 149 -12.53 4.26 -1.50
CA LEU A 149 -11.78 3.55 -2.53
C LEU A 149 -12.55 2.37 -3.14
N ARG A 150 -13.66 1.96 -2.52
CA ARG A 150 -14.54 0.91 -3.07
C ARG A 150 -15.04 1.30 -4.46
N GLY A 151 -15.13 0.32 -5.36
CA GLY A 151 -15.61 0.54 -6.74
C GLY A 151 -14.53 1.04 -7.71
N LEU A 152 -13.28 1.23 -7.26
CA LEU A 152 -12.15 1.38 -8.17
C LEU A 152 -11.93 0.07 -8.92
N GLU A 153 -12.02 0.10 -10.25
CA GLU A 153 -11.87 -1.10 -11.10
C GLU A 153 -10.45 -1.31 -11.62
N ALA A 154 -9.52 -0.42 -11.27
CA ALA A 154 -8.12 -0.55 -11.63
C ALA A 154 -7.50 -1.80 -10.99
N LYS A 155 -6.59 -2.46 -11.72
CA LYS A 155 -5.86 -3.63 -11.23
C LYS A 155 -4.38 -3.33 -11.11
N TYR A 156 -3.72 -3.95 -10.15
CA TYR A 156 -2.26 -3.95 -10.07
C TYR A 156 -1.73 -5.37 -10.12
N ILE A 157 -0.53 -5.52 -10.69
CA ILE A 157 0.22 -6.76 -10.71
C ILE A 157 1.21 -6.74 -9.54
N ALA A 158 1.07 -7.70 -8.64
CA ALA A 158 1.95 -7.88 -7.50
C ALA A 158 3.14 -8.78 -7.91
N GLU A 159 4.08 -8.23 -8.68
CA GLU A 159 5.31 -8.90 -9.08
C GLU A 159 6.52 -8.46 -8.24
N PRO A 160 7.54 -9.33 -8.07
CA PRO A 160 7.60 -10.74 -8.52
C PRO A 160 6.81 -11.69 -7.60
N SER A 161 6.33 -12.82 -8.12
CA SER A 161 5.74 -13.90 -7.31
C SER A 161 6.80 -14.61 -6.47
N ILE A 162 6.61 -14.61 -5.14
CA ILE A 162 7.52 -15.17 -4.14
C ILE A 162 6.70 -15.94 -3.13
N SER A 163 7.17 -17.15 -2.81
CA SER A 163 6.52 -18.01 -1.83
C SER A 163 7.52 -18.62 -0.86
N PHE A 164 7.06 -18.80 0.36
CA PHE A 164 7.79 -19.44 1.45
C PHE A 164 6.88 -20.46 2.10
N MET A 165 7.35 -21.70 2.20
CA MET A 165 6.63 -22.78 2.89
C MET A 165 5.18 -22.99 2.40
N GLY A 166 4.93 -22.78 1.10
CA GLY A 166 3.59 -22.91 0.49
C GLY A 166 2.73 -21.65 0.52
N PHE A 167 3.18 -20.57 1.17
CA PHE A 167 2.48 -19.30 1.24
C PHE A 167 3.13 -18.30 0.27
N GLU A 168 2.36 -17.84 -0.70
CA GLU A 168 2.73 -16.79 -1.65
C GLU A 168 2.47 -15.42 -1.04
N LEU A 169 3.47 -14.54 -1.11
CA LEU A 169 3.37 -13.16 -0.66
C LEU A 169 2.21 -12.48 -1.40
N GLY A 170 1.35 -11.75 -0.69
CA GLY A 170 0.10 -11.18 -1.18
C GLY A 170 -1.08 -12.16 -1.30
N GLY A 171 -0.87 -13.45 -1.07
CA GLY A 171 -1.94 -14.46 -1.06
C GLY A 171 -2.79 -14.43 0.21
N SER A 172 -4.06 -14.81 0.08
CA SER A 172 -5.04 -14.90 1.18
C SER A 172 -5.26 -16.35 1.61
N TYR A 173 -5.22 -16.60 2.93
CA TYR A 173 -5.18 -17.93 3.53
C TYR A 173 -6.13 -18.05 4.75
N PRO A 174 -7.45 -17.86 4.58
CA PRO A 174 -8.40 -17.89 5.70
C PRO A 174 -8.48 -19.25 6.41
N GLU A 175 -8.24 -20.34 5.67
CA GLU A 175 -8.38 -21.72 6.17
C GLU A 175 -7.04 -22.42 6.38
N GLN A 176 -5.93 -21.82 5.93
CA GLN A 176 -4.61 -22.42 5.94
C GLN A 176 -3.66 -21.63 6.84
N LYS A 177 -2.97 -22.31 7.75
CA LYS A 177 -2.04 -21.69 8.69
C LYS A 177 -0.67 -22.34 8.59
N PRO A 178 0.43 -21.58 8.70
CA PRO A 178 1.75 -22.18 8.79
C PRO A 178 1.84 -23.10 10.02
N ASN A 179 2.47 -24.27 9.87
CA ASN A 179 2.71 -25.19 10.99
C ASN A 179 3.88 -24.70 11.86
N MET A 180 3.66 -23.60 12.58
CA MET A 180 4.63 -22.85 13.37
C MET A 180 3.95 -22.19 14.57
N GLU A 181 4.73 -21.72 15.55
CA GLU A 181 4.19 -21.04 16.73
C GLU A 181 3.58 -19.70 16.33
N ALA A 182 2.31 -19.49 16.64
CA ALA A 182 1.65 -18.21 16.42
C ALA A 182 2.04 -17.20 17.51
N SER A 183 2.25 -15.96 17.10
CA SER A 183 2.52 -14.80 17.96
C SER A 183 1.75 -13.60 17.41
N GLY A 184 1.29 -12.72 18.31
CA GLY A 184 0.33 -11.69 17.94
C GLY A 184 -1.09 -12.24 17.74
N GLY A 185 -1.98 -11.42 17.19
CA GLY A 185 -3.40 -11.71 17.00
C GLY A 185 -4.31 -10.50 17.18
N GLU A 186 -3.76 -9.37 17.63
CA GLU A 186 -4.50 -8.12 17.75
C GLU A 186 -4.66 -7.44 16.39
N ASP A 187 -5.82 -6.81 16.18
CA ASP A 187 -6.19 -6.07 14.97
C ASP A 187 -6.00 -6.82 13.65
N GLY A 188 -6.11 -8.15 13.67
CA GLY A 188 -5.98 -8.98 12.46
C GLY A 188 -4.54 -9.23 12.01
N HIS A 189 -3.54 -8.83 12.81
CA HIS A 189 -2.12 -9.07 12.55
C HIS A 189 -1.62 -10.30 13.32
N THR A 190 -1.21 -11.36 12.62
CA THR A 190 -0.67 -12.59 13.22
C THR A 190 0.64 -13.00 12.56
N CYS A 191 1.67 -13.28 13.34
CA CYS A 191 2.95 -13.80 12.86
C CYS A 191 3.19 -15.22 13.34
N TYR A 192 3.59 -16.11 12.43
CA TYR A 192 3.94 -17.49 12.73
C TYR A 192 5.45 -17.65 12.67
N SER A 193 6.06 -18.08 13.77
CA SER A 193 7.50 -18.23 13.92
C SER A 193 7.93 -19.68 14.14
N GLY A 194 9.05 -20.05 13.55
CA GLY A 194 9.65 -21.37 13.72
C GLY A 194 11.17 -21.29 13.76
N LYS A 195 11.82 -22.28 14.38
CA LYS A 195 13.28 -22.41 14.46
C LYS A 195 13.74 -23.65 13.70
N ASN A 196 14.94 -23.60 13.13
CA ASN A 196 15.57 -24.72 12.40
C ASN A 196 14.67 -25.31 11.31
N ILE A 197 14.05 -24.43 10.51
CA ILE A 197 13.06 -24.82 9.50
C ILE A 197 13.77 -25.21 8.20
N GLN A 198 13.41 -26.37 7.65
CA GLN A 198 13.96 -26.87 6.39
C GLN A 198 13.19 -26.33 5.17
N ASN A 199 13.89 -26.24 4.03
CA ASN A 199 13.32 -25.97 2.71
C ASN A 199 12.59 -24.62 2.58
N VAL A 200 12.93 -23.66 3.42
CA VAL A 200 12.47 -22.27 3.31
C VAL A 200 13.05 -21.64 2.04
N PHE A 201 14.36 -21.85 1.86
CA PHE A 201 15.01 -21.80 0.56
C PHE A 201 15.35 -23.25 0.17
N SER A 202 15.13 -23.61 -1.09
CA SER A 202 15.24 -24.99 -1.57
C SER A 202 16.55 -25.67 -1.12
N GLY A 203 16.45 -26.80 -0.42
CA GLY A 203 17.59 -27.65 -0.05
C GLY A 203 18.45 -27.15 1.11
N VAL A 204 18.03 -26.14 1.87
CA VAL A 204 18.76 -25.66 3.06
C VAL A 204 17.85 -25.47 4.28
N SER A 205 18.42 -25.62 5.46
CA SER A 205 17.79 -25.24 6.73
C SER A 205 18.17 -23.82 7.11
N VAL A 206 17.22 -23.07 7.69
CA VAL A 206 17.44 -21.72 8.22
C VAL A 206 17.21 -21.71 9.73
N SER A 207 17.92 -20.86 10.45
CA SER A 207 17.85 -20.81 11.92
C SER A 207 16.50 -20.37 12.46
N LYS A 208 15.85 -19.38 11.82
CA LYS A 208 14.54 -18.86 12.21
C LYS A 208 13.77 -18.37 10.99
N VAL A 209 12.47 -18.62 10.98
CA VAL A 209 11.51 -18.00 10.06
C VAL A 209 10.42 -17.32 10.86
N THR A 210 9.91 -16.22 10.36
CA THR A 210 8.66 -15.61 10.81
C THR A 210 7.88 -15.15 9.59
N LEU A 211 6.62 -15.60 9.47
CA LEU A 211 5.70 -15.22 8.40
C LEU A 211 4.53 -14.45 9.01
N CYS A 212 4.33 -13.21 8.59
CA CYS A 212 3.31 -12.31 9.13
C CYS A 212 2.16 -12.10 8.15
N PHE A 213 0.95 -12.16 8.69
CA PHE A 213 -0.32 -12.11 7.98
C PHE A 213 -1.16 -10.97 8.55
N TYR A 214 -1.83 -10.23 7.67
CA TYR A 214 -2.80 -9.20 8.03
C TYR A 214 -4.14 -9.55 7.40
N ASN A 215 -5.17 -9.77 8.22
CA ASN A 215 -6.48 -10.29 7.81
C ASN A 215 -6.35 -11.50 6.88
N ASP A 216 -5.56 -12.50 7.33
CA ASP A 216 -5.23 -13.73 6.60
C ASP A 216 -4.46 -13.55 5.29
N VAL A 217 -3.98 -12.34 4.96
CA VAL A 217 -3.14 -12.09 3.79
C VAL A 217 -1.67 -12.06 4.19
N PHE A 218 -0.86 -12.92 3.57
CA PHE A 218 0.58 -12.98 3.83
C PHE A 218 1.29 -11.75 3.27
N TYR A 219 1.90 -10.92 4.10
CA TYR A 219 2.48 -9.64 3.65
C TYR A 219 3.96 -9.46 3.99
N GLN A 220 4.52 -10.24 4.92
CA GLN A 220 5.91 -10.06 5.31
C GLN A 220 6.57 -11.34 5.84
N ALA A 221 7.81 -11.58 5.45
CA ALA A 221 8.66 -12.64 5.98
C ALA A 221 9.96 -12.10 6.57
N PHE A 222 10.37 -12.68 7.70
CA PHE A 222 11.70 -12.56 8.28
C PHE A 222 12.37 -13.92 8.26
N ILE A 223 13.49 -14.05 7.56
CA ILE A 223 14.20 -15.33 7.43
C ILE A 223 15.64 -15.13 7.87
N VAL A 224 16.01 -15.74 9.00
CA VAL A 224 17.36 -15.70 9.56
C VAL A 224 18.15 -16.92 9.08
N PRO A 225 19.15 -16.77 8.20
CA PRO A 225 19.83 -17.91 7.59
C PRO A 225 20.56 -18.82 8.60
N GLY A 226 21.28 -18.25 9.56
CA GLY A 226 22.11 -18.95 10.55
C GLY A 226 23.35 -19.65 10.01
N SER A 227 23.57 -19.65 8.69
CA SER A 227 24.76 -20.24 8.07
C SER A 227 25.11 -19.57 6.75
N LYS A 228 26.38 -19.68 6.34
CA LYS A 228 26.87 -19.18 5.05
C LYS A 228 26.13 -19.78 3.86
N GLN A 229 25.87 -21.09 3.92
CA GLN A 229 25.20 -21.81 2.85
C GLN A 229 23.76 -21.33 2.69
N ALA A 230 23.01 -21.25 3.80
CA ALA A 230 21.64 -20.76 3.78
C ALA A 230 21.56 -19.30 3.29
N TYR A 231 22.51 -18.46 3.72
CA TYR A 231 22.60 -17.08 3.25
C TYR A 231 22.84 -17.01 1.73
N ALA A 232 23.81 -17.76 1.20
CA ALA A 232 24.13 -17.75 -0.22
C ALA A 232 22.94 -18.22 -1.09
N VAL A 233 22.23 -19.25 -0.64
CA VAL A 233 21.02 -19.74 -1.33
C VAL A 233 19.89 -18.72 -1.26
N GLY A 234 19.64 -18.11 -0.09
CA GLY A 234 18.62 -17.07 0.07
C GLY A 234 18.92 -15.83 -0.78
N PHE A 235 20.15 -15.34 -0.75
CA PHE A 235 20.61 -14.22 -1.57
C PHE A 235 20.44 -14.51 -3.07
N SER A 236 20.83 -15.71 -3.51
CA SER A 236 20.68 -16.14 -4.91
C SER A 236 19.21 -16.24 -5.32
N TYR A 237 18.35 -16.78 -4.44
CA TYR A 237 16.91 -16.84 -4.66
C TYR A 237 16.29 -15.45 -4.82
N LEU A 238 16.59 -14.52 -3.90
CA LEU A 238 16.09 -13.15 -3.96
C LEU A 238 16.61 -12.40 -5.19
N SER A 239 17.89 -12.58 -5.52
CA SER A 239 18.46 -11.98 -6.73
C SER A 239 17.85 -12.54 -8.02
N LYS A 240 17.48 -13.83 -8.03
CA LYS A 240 16.75 -14.43 -9.16
C LYS A 240 15.33 -13.86 -9.30
N LYS A 241 14.67 -13.55 -8.17
CA LYS A 241 13.29 -13.08 -8.15
C LYS A 241 13.15 -11.58 -8.40
N PHE A 242 13.96 -10.77 -7.73
CA PHE A 242 13.88 -9.30 -7.80
C PHE A 242 14.92 -8.69 -8.75
N GLY A 243 15.90 -9.45 -9.23
CA GLY A 243 16.99 -8.94 -10.05
C GLY A 243 18.19 -8.49 -9.21
N LYS A 244 18.88 -7.44 -9.67
CA LYS A 244 20.12 -6.99 -9.01
C LYS A 244 19.84 -6.44 -7.61
N VAL A 245 20.78 -6.67 -6.70
CA VAL A 245 20.82 -6.01 -5.39
C VAL A 245 21.37 -4.61 -5.54
N ASP A 246 20.85 -3.67 -4.75
CA ASP A 246 21.53 -2.41 -4.46
C ASP A 246 22.37 -2.60 -3.18
N PRO A 247 23.71 -2.61 -3.29
CA PRO A 247 24.60 -2.78 -2.15
C PRO A 247 24.91 -1.46 -1.42
N ASP A 248 24.58 -0.31 -2.00
CA ASP A 248 25.04 1.01 -1.56
C ASP A 248 24.08 1.68 -0.56
N GLY A 249 22.87 1.13 -0.41
CA GLY A 249 21.93 1.52 0.65
C GLY A 249 22.43 1.19 2.07
N VAL A 250 21.79 1.78 3.08
CA VAL A 250 22.06 1.50 4.52
C VAL A 250 22.00 -0.01 4.80
N TYR A 251 21.11 -0.72 4.09
CA TYR A 251 21.07 -2.17 4.02
C TYR A 251 21.01 -2.59 2.55
N PRO A 252 21.71 -3.67 2.16
CA PRO A 252 21.52 -4.28 0.85
C PRO A 252 20.05 -4.58 0.59
N SER A 253 19.54 -4.13 -0.55
CA SER A 253 18.11 -4.21 -0.85
C SER A 253 17.82 -4.61 -2.29
N TRP A 254 16.64 -5.18 -2.48
CA TRP A 254 16.10 -5.57 -3.77
C TRP A 254 14.71 -4.98 -3.97
N PRO A 255 14.34 -4.67 -5.23
CA PRO A 255 15.25 -4.60 -6.38
C PRO A 255 16.22 -3.41 -6.23
N ALA A 256 17.31 -3.41 -7.00
CA ALA A 256 18.28 -2.32 -6.94
C ALA A 256 17.62 -0.95 -7.21
N ASP A 257 18.08 0.09 -6.50
CA ASP A 257 17.66 1.44 -6.82
C ASP A 257 18.05 1.76 -8.27
N THR A 258 17.08 2.29 -9.01
CA THR A 258 17.27 2.67 -10.41
C THR A 258 17.76 4.11 -10.55
N GLY A 259 17.91 4.83 -9.42
CA GLY A 259 18.18 6.26 -9.38
C GLY A 259 17.01 7.11 -9.88
N LYS A 260 15.87 6.48 -10.20
CA LYS A 260 14.65 7.16 -10.60
C LYS A 260 13.88 7.60 -9.37
N LEU A 261 13.37 8.83 -9.44
CA LEU A 261 12.54 9.40 -8.39
C LEU A 261 11.25 8.59 -8.11
N ILE A 262 10.69 7.97 -9.16
CA ILE A 262 9.48 7.15 -9.06
C ILE A 262 9.84 5.67 -9.20
N ARG A 263 9.61 4.91 -8.13
CA ARG A 263 9.73 3.46 -8.03
C ARG A 263 8.37 2.81 -8.28
N LYS A 264 8.37 1.73 -9.07
CA LYS A 264 7.16 0.99 -9.46
C LYS A 264 6.96 -0.33 -8.70
N ASN A 265 7.90 -0.70 -7.83
CA ASN A 265 7.90 -2.00 -7.20
C ASN A 265 6.86 -2.04 -6.07
N VAL A 266 6.11 -3.14 -6.01
CA VAL A 266 5.13 -3.39 -4.95
C VAL A 266 5.73 -4.24 -3.82
N ARG A 267 6.80 -4.96 -4.14
CA ARG A 267 7.49 -5.87 -3.23
C ARG A 267 8.96 -5.49 -3.12
N SER A 268 9.51 -5.73 -1.94
CA SER A 268 10.91 -5.49 -1.66
C SER A 268 11.50 -6.66 -0.88
N ALA A 269 12.83 -6.74 -0.91
CA ALA A 269 13.57 -7.48 0.08
C ALA A 269 14.76 -6.66 0.57
N SER A 270 15.19 -6.87 1.80
CA SER A 270 16.42 -6.29 2.34
C SER A 270 17.13 -7.29 3.24
N TYR A 271 18.42 -7.05 3.48
CA TYR A 271 19.21 -7.87 4.39
C TYR A 271 19.97 -6.99 5.37
N LEU A 272 19.72 -7.19 6.68
CA LEU A 272 20.24 -6.35 7.75
C LEU A 272 21.73 -6.64 8.07
N SER A 273 22.65 -6.61 7.11
CA SER A 273 24.08 -6.84 7.39
C SER A 273 24.84 -5.51 7.54
N VAL A 274 25.26 -5.20 8.76
CA VAL A 274 26.36 -4.25 9.02
C VAL A 274 27.59 -5.05 9.48
N GLY A 275 28.46 -5.40 8.53
CA GLY A 275 29.74 -6.07 8.80
C GLY A 275 29.90 -7.46 8.15
N LYS A 276 31.15 -7.89 8.00
CA LYS A 276 31.47 -9.17 7.36
C LYS A 276 31.19 -10.34 8.32
N ASN A 277 30.37 -11.30 7.90
CA ASN A 277 30.14 -12.63 8.51
C ASN A 277 29.05 -12.79 9.59
N LYS A 278 27.98 -11.98 9.59
CA LYS A 278 26.81 -12.27 10.43
C LYS A 278 25.71 -12.92 9.59
N TYR A 279 25.55 -14.23 9.73
CA TYR A 279 24.45 -14.99 9.12
C TYR A 279 23.19 -15.01 9.99
N ASP A 280 23.25 -14.33 11.13
CA ASP A 280 22.17 -14.21 12.11
C ASP A 280 21.24 -13.01 11.84
N ASP A 281 21.58 -12.22 10.82
CA ASP A 281 20.75 -11.11 10.36
C ASP A 281 19.64 -11.64 9.42
N ALA A 282 18.45 -11.06 9.50
CA ALA A 282 17.31 -11.52 8.72
C ALA A 282 17.33 -10.96 7.29
N PHE A 283 16.93 -11.79 6.32
CA PHE A 283 16.25 -11.28 5.14
C PHE A 283 14.87 -10.81 5.55
N ILE A 284 14.53 -9.57 5.20
CA ILE A 284 13.19 -9.00 5.36
C ILE A 284 12.58 -8.92 3.96
N ILE A 285 11.48 -9.63 3.72
CA ILE A 285 10.77 -9.63 2.44
C ILE A 285 9.36 -9.13 2.69
N THR A 286 8.93 -8.09 1.96
CA THR A 286 7.69 -7.38 2.26
C THR A 286 6.89 -7.09 1.00
N ASP A 287 5.57 -7.27 1.08
CA ASP A 287 4.62 -6.64 0.17
C ASP A 287 4.31 -5.24 0.70
N GLU A 288 4.91 -4.23 0.07
CA GLU A 288 4.88 -2.85 0.55
C GLU A 288 3.48 -2.25 0.47
N ALA A 289 2.68 -2.64 -0.54
CA ALA A 289 1.30 -2.19 -0.65
C ALA A 289 0.46 -2.68 0.54
N LEU A 290 0.61 -3.95 0.92
CA LEU A 290 -0.10 -4.49 2.08
C LEU A 290 0.45 -3.96 3.39
N SER A 291 1.77 -3.78 3.51
CA SER A 291 2.43 -3.19 4.68
C SER A 291 1.87 -1.82 5.06
N LEU A 292 1.50 -0.99 4.07
CA LEU A 292 0.87 0.32 4.31
C LEU A 292 -0.52 0.25 4.98
N ARG A 293 -1.13 -0.93 5.01
CA ARG A 293 -2.48 -1.16 5.56
C ARG A 293 -2.46 -1.75 6.97
N VAL A 294 -1.29 -2.19 7.42
CA VAL A 294 -1.13 -2.86 8.72
C VAL A 294 -1.14 -1.81 9.85
N PRO A 295 -1.94 -1.99 10.91
CA PRO A 295 -1.92 -1.15 12.10
C PRO A 295 -0.56 -1.21 12.82
N LYS A 296 -0.29 -0.21 13.65
CA LYS A 296 0.89 -0.23 14.52
C LYS A 296 0.70 -1.31 15.59
N SER A 297 1.63 -2.25 15.71
CA SER A 297 1.66 -3.17 16.85
C SER A 297 1.89 -2.37 18.13
N GLN A 298 0.97 -2.45 19.09
CA GLN A 298 1.10 -1.82 20.42
C GLN A 298 2.16 -2.51 21.28
#